data_AF-A0A7X6SWV5-F1
#
_entry.id   AF-A0A7X6SWV5-F1
#
_cell.length_a   1.000
_cell.length_b   1.000
_cell.length_c   1.000
_cell.angle_alpha   90.00
_cell.angle_beta   90.00
_cell.angle_gamma   90.00
#
_symmetry.space_group_name_H-M   'P 1'
#
loop_
_entity.id
_entity.type
_entity.pdbx_description
1 polymer ?
#
loop_
_entity_poly.entity_id
_entity_poly.type
_entity_poly.pdbx_seq_one_letter_code
_entity_poly.pdbx_strand_id
1 'polypeptide(L)'
;MTSRGPARTIIAVAVVLLALVVTIAVLPRISGADDCVPSSTRECGCLTESAEIEGMSSTDNRTLSPAQLTFEEHTFRHAGTESTYRVFSHGIDWDRPVGAVVRLHGDGAYEYLYSKRLASCLAAVAADHNLILVQPLTPAEDRTWWTELETNTDWLEALYDEEISSLEGVDPDRVWWMGYSGGAEMISYGLLPSAGHVITAGAILVGGGGAPSEKGHSVPEDRVATLPLHWVTGRRDTGEDPRETFDALQAASEGSDFYLSQGFGAVTTDFWRDDNHISIDQVEILHSLLRQR
;
A
#
# COMPACT_ATOMS: atom_id res chain seq x y z
N MET A 1 -62.91 36.95 -25.27
CA MET A 1 -61.53 36.54 -25.63
C MET A 1 -60.55 37.32 -24.79
N THR A 2 -59.98 36.71 -23.75
CA THR A 2 -58.82 37.28 -23.04
C THR A 2 -57.87 36.12 -22.74
N SER A 3 -56.84 36.04 -23.58
CA SER A 3 -55.73 35.09 -23.53
C SER A 3 -54.97 35.24 -22.21
N ARG A 4 -54.95 34.17 -21.39
CA ARG A 4 -54.02 34.04 -20.26
C ARG A 4 -52.69 33.57 -20.83
N GLY A 5 -51.76 34.50 -21.01
CA GLY A 5 -50.46 34.26 -21.63
C GLY A 5 -49.52 33.35 -20.82
N PRO A 6 -48.51 32.76 -21.48
CA PRO A 6 -47.59 31.74 -20.96
C PRO A 6 -46.57 32.23 -19.92
N ALA A 7 -46.66 33.50 -19.51
CA ALA A 7 -45.65 34.14 -18.66
C ALA A 7 -45.58 33.56 -17.23
N ARG A 8 -46.68 33.01 -16.69
CA ARG A 8 -46.68 32.43 -15.33
C ARG A 8 -45.99 31.06 -15.26
N THR A 9 -46.00 30.29 -16.34
CA THR A 9 -45.37 28.96 -16.38
C THR A 9 -43.85 29.05 -16.53
N ILE A 10 -43.36 30.04 -17.31
CA ILE A 10 -41.93 30.23 -17.55
C ILE A 10 -41.21 30.70 -16.27
N ILE A 11 -41.84 31.56 -15.46
CA ILE A 11 -41.25 32.04 -14.21
C ILE A 11 -41.18 30.92 -13.15
N ALA A 12 -42.20 30.05 -13.08
CA ALA A 12 -42.20 28.92 -12.15
C ALA A 12 -41.12 27.88 -12.48
N VAL A 13 -40.90 27.59 -13.77
CA VAL A 13 -39.85 26.66 -14.22
C VAL A 13 -38.45 27.24 -14.02
N ALA A 14 -38.26 28.55 -14.24
CA ALA A 14 -36.97 29.21 -14.02
C ALA A 14 -36.58 29.25 -12.53
N VAL A 15 -37.53 29.47 -11.61
CA VAL A 15 -37.24 29.48 -10.16
C VAL A 15 -36.94 28.07 -9.65
N VAL A 16 -37.61 27.03 -10.16
CA VAL A 16 -37.33 25.63 -9.79
C VAL A 16 -35.97 25.19 -10.34
N LEU A 17 -35.62 25.54 -11.58
CA LEU A 17 -34.31 25.24 -12.16
C LEU A 17 -33.17 26.01 -11.46
N LEU A 18 -33.38 27.28 -11.09
CA LEU A 18 -32.39 28.04 -10.34
C LEU A 18 -32.22 27.48 -8.91
N ALA A 19 -33.31 27.05 -8.27
CA ALA A 19 -33.25 26.37 -6.98
C ALA A 19 -32.56 25.00 -7.08
N LEU A 20 -32.77 24.25 -8.17
CA LEU A 20 -32.09 22.96 -8.41
C LEU A 20 -30.59 23.15 -8.71
N VAL A 21 -30.23 24.16 -9.49
CA VAL A 21 -28.83 24.46 -9.81
C VAL A 21 -28.10 25.02 -8.60
N VAL A 22 -28.76 25.79 -7.73
CA VAL A 22 -28.20 26.25 -6.46
C VAL A 22 -28.14 25.13 -5.42
N THR A 23 -29.06 24.17 -5.38
CA THR A 23 -28.91 22.99 -4.51
C THR A 23 -27.84 22.02 -5.01
N ILE A 24 -27.60 21.92 -6.32
CA ILE A 24 -26.50 21.12 -6.88
C ILE A 24 -25.13 21.82 -6.69
N ALA A 25 -25.10 23.15 -6.69
CA ALA A 25 -23.86 23.92 -6.51
C ALA A 25 -23.50 24.26 -5.04
N VAL A 26 -24.39 23.98 -4.08
CA VAL A 26 -24.20 24.30 -2.64
C VAL A 26 -24.41 23.06 -1.74
N LEU A 27 -24.49 21.86 -2.31
CA LEU A 27 -24.07 20.68 -1.55
C LEU A 27 -22.54 20.76 -1.45
N PRO A 28 -21.96 20.84 -0.24
CA PRO A 28 -20.56 20.53 -0.11
C PRO A 28 -20.39 19.14 -0.72
N ARG A 29 -19.37 18.93 -1.57
CA ARG A 29 -18.78 17.59 -1.66
C ARG A 29 -18.36 17.26 -0.23
N ILE A 30 -19.20 16.53 0.51
CA ILE A 30 -18.85 16.01 1.83
C ILE A 30 -17.89 14.86 1.56
N SER A 31 -16.66 15.21 1.24
CA SER A 31 -15.53 14.30 1.13
C SER A 31 -14.46 14.88 2.03
N GLY A 32 -14.17 14.21 3.14
CA GLY A 32 -12.94 14.41 3.91
C GLY A 32 -12.99 15.20 5.23
N ALA A 33 -14.14 15.67 5.72
CA ALA A 33 -14.17 16.38 7.00
C ALA A 33 -14.04 15.45 8.24
N ASP A 34 -14.39 14.17 8.09
CA ASP A 34 -14.36 13.16 9.16
C ASP A 34 -13.30 12.06 8.94
N ASP A 35 -12.55 12.09 7.83
CA ASP A 35 -11.53 11.08 7.54
C ASP A 35 -10.26 11.36 8.34
N CYS A 36 -9.66 10.29 8.88
CA CYS A 36 -8.44 10.37 9.67
C CYS A 36 -7.27 9.85 8.84
N VAL A 37 -6.26 10.69 8.61
CA VAL A 37 -5.00 10.27 7.99
C VAL A 37 -3.96 10.09 9.10
N PRO A 38 -3.57 8.84 9.43
CA PRO A 38 -2.59 8.59 10.49
C PRO A 38 -1.19 8.94 10.02
N SER A 39 -0.38 9.52 10.91
CA SER A 39 1.06 9.67 10.71
C SER A 39 1.88 8.56 11.36
N SER A 40 1.23 7.71 12.17
CA SER A 40 1.83 6.54 12.85
C SER A 40 0.74 5.54 13.22
N THR A 41 1.13 4.31 13.59
CA THR A 41 0.21 3.28 14.09
C THR A 41 -0.52 3.75 15.36
N ARG A 42 0.00 4.74 16.08
CA ARG A 42 -0.55 5.23 17.34
C ARG A 42 -1.65 6.28 17.18
N GLU A 43 -2.10 6.55 15.97
CA GLU A 43 -3.15 7.54 15.65
C GLU A 43 -4.33 6.86 14.95
N CYS A 44 -5.47 7.53 14.90
CA CYS A 44 -6.63 7.10 14.10
C CYS A 44 -7.14 5.67 14.43
N GLY A 45 -6.86 5.17 15.63
CA GLY A 45 -7.18 3.80 16.03
C GLY A 45 -6.41 2.75 15.22
N CYS A 46 -5.25 3.09 14.68
CA CYS A 46 -4.41 2.20 13.85
C CYS A 46 -3.55 1.22 14.64
N LEU A 47 -3.60 1.31 15.96
CA LEU A 47 -2.74 0.53 16.85
C LEU A 47 -2.95 -0.96 16.57
N THR A 48 -1.89 -1.62 16.12
CA THR A 48 -1.94 -3.05 15.80
C THR A 48 -1.89 -3.89 17.08
N GLU A 49 -2.47 -5.08 17.03
CA GLU A 49 -2.42 -6.03 18.15
C GLU A 49 -0.96 -6.32 18.56
N SER A 50 -0.05 -6.42 17.59
CA SER A 50 1.39 -6.57 17.79
C SER A 50 2.01 -5.40 18.56
N ALA A 51 1.67 -4.15 18.19
CA ALA A 51 2.14 -2.96 18.89
C ALA A 51 1.59 -2.88 20.32
N GLU A 52 0.33 -3.28 20.55
CA GLU A 52 -0.26 -3.36 21.89
C GLU A 52 0.50 -4.35 22.80
N ILE A 53 0.91 -5.50 22.26
CA ILE A 53 1.72 -6.49 22.98
C ILE A 53 3.08 -5.91 23.38
N GLU A 54 3.66 -5.04 22.54
CA GLU A 54 4.90 -4.31 22.85
C GLU A 54 4.69 -3.12 23.79
N GLY A 55 3.48 -2.95 24.35
CA GLY A 55 3.15 -1.92 25.32
C GLY A 55 2.95 -0.53 24.71
N MET A 56 2.79 -0.44 23.38
CA MET A 56 2.41 0.81 22.74
C MET A 56 0.96 1.17 23.07
N SER A 57 0.68 2.47 23.04
CA SER A 57 -0.66 3.01 23.30
C SER A 57 -1.01 4.12 22.30
N SER A 58 -2.31 4.29 22.04
CA SER A 58 -2.79 5.37 21.20
C SER A 58 -2.35 6.73 21.74
N THR A 59 -2.05 7.66 20.84
CA THR A 59 -1.69 9.06 21.13
C THR A 59 -2.85 10.02 20.90
N ASP A 60 -3.90 9.56 20.22
CA ASP A 60 -5.15 10.31 20.04
C ASP A 60 -6.38 9.44 20.30
N ASN A 61 -7.56 10.07 20.24
CA ASN A 61 -8.87 9.41 20.36
C ASN A 61 -9.61 9.38 19.02
N ARG A 62 -8.92 9.63 17.90
CA ARG A 62 -9.54 9.59 16.57
C ARG A 62 -9.59 8.14 16.10
N THR A 63 -10.49 7.87 15.17
CA THR A 63 -10.59 6.56 14.51
C THR A 63 -10.80 6.77 13.03
N LEU A 64 -10.31 5.85 12.21
CA LEU A 64 -10.75 5.76 10.82
C LEU A 64 -12.29 5.72 10.75
N SER A 65 -12.84 6.42 9.75
CA SER A 65 -14.27 6.41 9.48
C SER A 65 -14.73 5.02 9.02
N PRO A 66 -16.03 4.66 9.14
CA PRO A 66 -16.51 3.38 8.63
C PRO A 66 -16.19 3.15 7.15
N ALA A 67 -16.14 4.22 6.35
CA ALA A 67 -15.81 4.13 4.93
C ALA A 67 -14.32 3.83 4.70
N GLN A 68 -13.41 4.43 5.49
CA GLN A 68 -11.97 4.11 5.48
C GLN A 68 -11.67 2.64 5.87
N LEU A 69 -12.60 1.97 6.55
CA LEU A 69 -12.47 0.56 6.92
C LEU A 69 -12.99 -0.42 5.84
N THR A 70 -13.57 0.09 4.75
CA THR A 70 -14.11 -0.77 3.69
C THR A 70 -13.05 -1.15 2.66
N PHE A 71 -13.22 -2.33 2.06
CA PHE A 71 -12.44 -2.84 0.94
C PHE A 71 -13.29 -3.78 0.10
N GLU A 72 -12.85 -3.99 -1.14
CA GLU A 72 -13.37 -5.04 -2.00
C GLU A 72 -12.40 -6.22 -1.96
N GLU A 73 -12.92 -7.45 -1.84
CA GLU A 73 -12.11 -8.67 -1.90
C GLU A 73 -12.41 -9.42 -3.19
N HIS A 74 -11.36 -9.74 -3.93
CA HIS A 74 -11.41 -10.32 -5.26
C HIS A 74 -10.63 -11.64 -5.27
N THR A 75 -11.06 -12.57 -6.12
CA THR A 75 -10.30 -13.80 -6.41
C THR A 75 -9.54 -13.59 -7.72
N PHE A 76 -8.26 -13.92 -7.74
CA PHE A 76 -7.43 -13.89 -8.94
C PHE A 76 -6.79 -15.25 -9.19
N ARG A 77 -6.82 -15.68 -10.45
CA ARG A 77 -6.27 -16.96 -10.89
C ARG A 77 -5.40 -16.75 -12.12
N HIS A 78 -4.15 -17.17 -12.04
CA HIS A 78 -3.20 -17.16 -13.14
C HIS A 78 -2.42 -18.49 -13.18
N ALA A 79 -2.22 -19.04 -14.37
CA ALA A 79 -1.45 -20.28 -14.60
C ALA A 79 -1.83 -21.49 -13.71
N GLY A 80 -3.09 -21.56 -13.25
CA GLY A 80 -3.56 -22.63 -12.36
C GLY A 80 -3.41 -22.32 -10.86
N THR A 81 -2.68 -21.26 -10.52
CA THR A 81 -2.52 -20.71 -9.17
C THR A 81 -3.64 -19.72 -8.87
N GLU A 82 -4.33 -19.86 -7.74
CA GLU A 82 -5.43 -18.98 -7.33
C GLU A 82 -5.22 -18.47 -5.91
N SER A 83 -5.49 -17.19 -5.68
CA SER A 83 -5.57 -16.60 -4.35
C SER A 83 -6.56 -15.43 -4.34
N THR A 84 -6.60 -14.68 -3.25
CA THR A 84 -7.42 -13.49 -3.09
C THR A 84 -6.56 -12.25 -2.90
N TYR A 85 -7.14 -11.10 -3.24
CA TYR A 85 -6.55 -9.80 -2.95
C TYR A 85 -7.63 -8.80 -2.54
N ARG A 86 -7.24 -7.79 -1.77
CA ARG A 86 -8.12 -6.71 -1.32
C ARG A 86 -7.75 -5.39 -1.97
N VAL A 87 -8.76 -4.60 -2.34
CA VAL A 87 -8.59 -3.25 -2.88
C VAL A 87 -9.27 -2.25 -1.96
N PHE A 88 -8.50 -1.24 -1.54
CA PHE A 88 -8.97 -0.12 -0.73
C PHE A 88 -8.91 1.16 -1.58
N SER A 89 -10.07 1.74 -1.86
CA SER A 89 -10.24 2.86 -2.80
C SER A 89 -10.98 4.06 -2.19
N HIS A 90 -11.25 4.05 -0.89
CA HIS A 90 -11.85 5.19 -0.20
C HIS A 90 -10.94 6.42 -0.25
N GLY A 91 -11.51 7.60 -0.50
CA GLY A 91 -10.77 8.87 -0.52
C GLY A 91 -10.01 9.16 -1.82
N ILE A 92 -10.13 8.29 -2.84
CA ILE A 92 -9.45 8.47 -4.13
C ILE A 92 -10.18 9.49 -5.01
N ASP A 93 -9.40 10.39 -5.58
CA ASP A 93 -9.83 11.37 -6.57
C ASP A 93 -9.56 10.82 -7.98
N TRP A 94 -10.61 10.25 -8.58
CA TRP A 94 -10.58 9.67 -9.93
C TRP A 94 -10.66 10.72 -11.05
N ASP A 95 -10.80 12.01 -10.73
CA ASP A 95 -10.73 13.09 -11.73
C ASP A 95 -9.28 13.39 -12.18
N ARG A 96 -8.29 12.73 -11.57
CA ARG A 96 -6.86 12.82 -11.90
C ARG A 96 -6.19 11.44 -11.85
N PRO A 97 -4.98 11.26 -12.43
CA PRO A 97 -4.29 9.98 -12.38
C PRO A 97 -4.18 9.42 -10.95
N VAL A 98 -4.55 8.15 -10.78
CA VAL A 98 -4.49 7.41 -9.52
C VAL A 98 -3.29 6.48 -9.55
N GLY A 99 -2.48 6.41 -8.50
CA GLY A 99 -1.43 5.38 -8.41
C GLY A 99 -1.87 4.22 -7.52
N ALA A 100 -0.95 3.31 -7.23
CA ALA A 100 -1.23 2.20 -6.31
C ALA A 100 -0.06 1.95 -5.35
N VAL A 101 -0.37 1.43 -4.17
CA VAL A 101 0.58 0.78 -3.28
C VAL A 101 0.16 -0.68 -3.15
N VAL A 102 0.99 -1.60 -3.63
CA VAL A 102 0.81 -3.04 -3.43
C VAL A 102 1.50 -3.44 -2.14
N ARG A 103 0.74 -3.92 -1.15
CA ARG A 103 1.23 -4.23 0.20
C ARG A 103 1.28 -5.74 0.43
N LEU A 104 2.49 -6.30 0.50
CA LEU A 104 2.74 -7.71 0.79
C LEU A 104 2.86 -7.95 2.30
N HIS A 105 2.22 -9.02 2.77
CA HIS A 105 2.25 -9.44 4.17
C HIS A 105 3.55 -10.18 4.55
N GLY A 106 3.82 -10.30 5.86
CA GLY A 106 4.89 -11.15 6.38
C GLY A 106 4.58 -12.64 6.33
N ASP A 107 5.51 -13.47 6.79
CA ASP A 107 5.31 -14.93 6.83
C ASP A 107 4.08 -15.28 7.68
N GLY A 108 3.32 -16.30 7.26
CA GLY A 108 2.08 -16.70 7.92
C GLY A 108 0.87 -15.78 7.63
N ALA A 109 1.05 -14.70 6.86
CA ALA A 109 -0.01 -13.78 6.42
C ALA A 109 -0.85 -13.14 7.55
N TYR A 110 -0.25 -12.90 8.72
CA TYR A 110 -1.00 -12.42 9.88
C TYR A 110 -1.77 -11.12 9.60
N GLU A 111 -1.15 -10.17 8.90
CA GLU A 111 -1.79 -8.88 8.65
C GLU A 111 -2.89 -8.92 7.56
N TYR A 112 -2.96 -10.01 6.80
CA TYR A 112 -4.07 -10.24 5.89
C TYR A 112 -5.23 -10.95 6.61
N LEU A 113 -4.92 -11.98 7.42
CA LEU A 113 -5.92 -12.89 7.99
C LEU A 113 -6.50 -12.40 9.32
N TYR A 114 -5.70 -11.72 10.14
CA TYR A 114 -6.04 -11.44 11.53
C TYR A 114 -6.01 -9.96 11.91
N SER A 115 -5.15 -9.16 11.27
CA SER A 115 -5.14 -7.71 11.54
C SER A 115 -6.40 -7.06 11.00
N LYS A 116 -7.10 -6.34 11.87
CA LYS A 116 -8.38 -5.70 11.51
C LYS A 116 -8.22 -4.31 10.90
N ARG A 117 -7.05 -3.67 11.05
CA ARG A 117 -6.90 -2.23 10.83
C ARG A 117 -5.66 -1.82 10.08
N LEU A 118 -4.57 -2.59 10.12
CA LEU A 118 -3.31 -2.16 9.52
C LEU A 118 -3.46 -1.79 8.04
N ALA A 119 -4.10 -2.66 7.25
CA ALA A 119 -4.32 -2.40 5.82
C ALA A 119 -5.16 -1.12 5.59
N SER A 120 -6.25 -0.91 6.34
CA SER A 120 -7.05 0.32 6.26
C SER A 120 -6.26 1.58 6.65
N CYS A 121 -5.35 1.48 7.61
CA CYS A 121 -4.49 2.59 8.01
C CYS A 121 -3.45 2.94 6.95
N LEU A 122 -2.82 1.93 6.37
CA LEU A 122 -1.93 2.11 5.22
C LEU A 122 -2.70 2.67 4.01
N ALA A 123 -3.94 2.22 3.79
CA ALA A 123 -4.81 2.74 2.73
C ALA A 123 -5.18 4.21 2.95
N ALA A 124 -5.45 4.63 4.19
CA ALA A 124 -5.71 6.04 4.50
C ALA A 124 -4.49 6.93 4.21
N VAL A 125 -3.27 6.45 4.48
CA VAL A 125 -2.02 7.13 4.09
C VAL A 125 -1.87 7.16 2.58
N ALA A 126 -2.07 6.04 1.89
CA ALA A 126 -1.97 5.94 0.44
C ALA A 126 -2.96 6.89 -0.27
N ALA A 127 -4.20 6.97 0.23
CA ALA A 127 -5.25 7.82 -0.32
C ALA A 127 -4.92 9.32 -0.23
N ASP A 128 -4.21 9.78 0.81
CA ASP A 128 -3.73 11.16 0.94
C ASP A 128 -2.80 11.56 -0.24
N HIS A 129 -2.19 10.56 -0.89
CA HIS A 129 -1.33 10.70 -2.07
C HIS A 129 -2.02 10.29 -3.40
N ASN A 130 -3.33 10.05 -3.37
CA ASN A 130 -4.12 9.52 -4.50
C ASN A 130 -3.64 8.15 -4.99
N LEU A 131 -3.31 7.28 -4.04
CA LEU A 131 -2.91 5.91 -4.32
C LEU A 131 -3.95 4.97 -3.72
N ILE A 132 -4.49 4.05 -4.52
CA ILE A 132 -5.24 2.91 -3.97
C ILE A 132 -4.26 1.99 -3.20
N LEU A 133 -4.74 1.25 -2.22
CA LEU A 133 -3.97 0.15 -1.63
C LEU A 133 -4.49 -1.17 -2.16
N VAL A 134 -3.59 -2.01 -2.67
CA VAL A 134 -3.86 -3.40 -3.06
C VAL A 134 -3.11 -4.31 -2.10
N GLN A 135 -3.80 -5.22 -1.43
CA GLN A 135 -3.19 -6.16 -0.49
C GLN A 135 -3.47 -7.59 -0.98
N PRO A 136 -2.53 -8.25 -1.67
CA PRO A 136 -2.69 -9.66 -2.04
C PRO A 136 -2.38 -10.60 -0.87
N LEU A 137 -3.01 -11.79 -0.91
CA LEU A 137 -2.65 -12.94 -0.09
C LEU A 137 -1.81 -13.89 -0.93
N THR A 138 -0.69 -14.38 -0.39
CA THR A 138 0.13 -15.37 -1.10
C THR A 138 -0.69 -16.63 -1.43
N PRO A 139 -0.56 -17.18 -2.66
CA PRO A 139 -1.17 -18.45 -3.00
C PRO A 139 -0.48 -19.65 -2.33
N ALA A 140 0.76 -19.48 -1.83
CA ALA A 140 1.49 -20.55 -1.16
C ALA A 140 0.73 -21.13 0.04
N GLU A 141 0.77 -22.46 0.19
CA GLU A 141 0.02 -23.17 1.23
C GLU A 141 0.48 -22.80 2.65
N ASP A 142 1.77 -22.57 2.83
CA ASP A 142 2.40 -22.20 4.10
C ASP A 142 2.23 -20.72 4.47
N ARG A 143 1.60 -19.94 3.58
CA ARG A 143 1.39 -18.49 3.73
C ARG A 143 2.68 -17.67 3.77
N THR A 144 3.71 -18.16 3.11
CA THR A 144 5.00 -17.50 2.94
C THR A 144 5.27 -17.18 1.48
N TRP A 145 5.83 -16.01 1.19
CA TRP A 145 6.04 -15.58 -0.19
C TRP A 145 7.28 -16.20 -0.84
N TRP A 146 8.36 -16.38 -0.08
CA TRP A 146 9.66 -16.73 -0.63
C TRP A 146 9.90 -18.26 -0.75
N THR A 147 9.02 -19.09 -0.20
CA THR A 147 9.15 -20.56 -0.23
C THR A 147 8.78 -21.16 -1.59
N GLU A 148 7.80 -20.58 -2.28
CA GLU A 148 7.42 -20.89 -3.67
C GLU A 148 7.71 -19.70 -4.60
N LEU A 149 8.96 -19.21 -4.53
CA LEU A 149 9.36 -17.91 -5.09
C LEU A 149 8.97 -17.70 -6.56
N GLU A 150 9.24 -18.68 -7.44
CA GLU A 150 8.93 -18.58 -8.87
C GLU A 150 7.41 -18.46 -9.09
N THR A 151 6.63 -19.38 -8.51
CA THR A 151 5.16 -19.37 -8.64
C THR A 151 4.52 -18.11 -8.06
N ASN A 152 5.02 -17.64 -6.91
CA ASN A 152 4.54 -16.40 -6.30
C ASN A 152 4.94 -15.16 -7.09
N THR A 153 6.11 -15.17 -7.74
CA THR A 153 6.58 -14.07 -8.61
C THR A 153 5.69 -13.98 -9.84
N ASP A 154 5.52 -15.10 -10.55
CA ASP A 154 4.67 -15.18 -11.74
C ASP A 154 3.23 -14.75 -11.43
N TRP A 155 2.70 -15.16 -10.27
CA TRP A 155 1.35 -14.79 -9.86
C TRP A 155 1.23 -13.28 -9.53
N LEU A 156 2.21 -12.68 -8.86
CA LEU A 156 2.21 -11.25 -8.56
C LEU A 156 2.45 -10.37 -9.80
N GLU A 157 3.31 -10.83 -10.71
CA GLU A 157 3.52 -10.20 -12.02
C GLU A 157 2.21 -10.18 -12.81
N ALA A 158 1.54 -11.33 -12.92
CA ALA A 158 0.25 -11.43 -13.57
C ALA A 158 -0.84 -10.60 -12.88
N LEU A 159 -0.89 -10.58 -11.54
CA LEU A 159 -1.83 -9.73 -10.81
C LEU A 159 -1.63 -8.25 -11.18
N TYR A 160 -0.39 -7.81 -11.30
CA TYR A 160 -0.09 -6.45 -11.72
C TYR A 160 -0.52 -6.18 -13.17
N ASP A 161 -0.12 -7.04 -14.10
CA ASP A 161 -0.37 -6.85 -15.54
C ASP A 161 -1.85 -6.97 -15.90
N GLU A 162 -2.56 -7.91 -15.29
CA GLU A 162 -3.93 -8.23 -15.66
C GLU A 162 -4.96 -7.40 -14.88
N GLU A 163 -4.69 -7.06 -13.61
CA GLU A 163 -5.69 -6.43 -12.73
C GLU A 163 -5.30 -5.00 -12.31
N ILE A 164 -4.09 -4.78 -11.81
CA ILE A 164 -3.74 -3.49 -11.18
C ILE A 164 -3.47 -2.42 -12.25
N SER A 165 -2.61 -2.73 -13.22
CA SER A 165 -2.20 -1.79 -14.28
C SER A 165 -3.30 -1.54 -15.32
N SER A 166 -4.30 -2.43 -15.38
CA SER A 166 -5.44 -2.35 -16.29
C SER A 166 -6.66 -1.66 -15.68
N LEU A 167 -6.66 -1.39 -14.37
CA LEU A 167 -7.76 -0.76 -13.67
C LEU A 167 -8.01 0.67 -14.18
N GLU A 168 -9.25 0.97 -14.54
CA GLU A 168 -9.61 2.27 -15.12
C GLU A 168 -9.23 3.42 -14.17
N GLY A 169 -8.48 4.40 -14.68
CA GLY A 169 -8.01 5.56 -13.93
C GLY A 169 -6.70 5.37 -13.17
N VAL A 170 -6.21 4.13 -13.04
CA VAL A 170 -4.88 3.85 -12.49
C VAL A 170 -3.81 4.17 -13.54
N ASP A 171 -2.78 4.88 -13.08
CA ASP A 171 -1.56 5.21 -13.80
C ASP A 171 -0.50 4.14 -13.48
N PRO A 172 -0.16 3.26 -14.43
CA PRO A 172 0.77 2.15 -14.19
C PRO A 172 2.19 2.64 -13.87
N ASP A 173 2.56 3.89 -14.19
CA ASP A 173 3.86 4.45 -13.84
C ASP A 173 3.94 4.92 -12.37
N ARG A 174 2.84 4.78 -11.61
CA ARG A 174 2.71 5.25 -10.22
C ARG A 174 2.42 4.12 -9.24
N VAL A 175 3.03 2.95 -9.44
CA VAL A 175 2.84 1.76 -8.62
C VAL A 175 4.04 1.51 -7.72
N TRP A 176 3.76 1.58 -6.42
CA TRP A 176 4.68 1.28 -5.33
C TRP A 176 4.48 -0.13 -4.80
N TRP A 177 5.55 -0.76 -4.34
CA TRP A 177 5.48 -2.03 -3.64
C TRP A 177 6.01 -1.88 -2.22
N MET A 178 5.22 -2.29 -1.23
CA MET A 178 5.60 -2.29 0.17
C MET A 178 5.51 -3.71 0.72
N GLY A 179 6.61 -4.24 1.25
CA GLY A 179 6.65 -5.57 1.85
C GLY A 179 7.08 -5.50 3.31
N TYR A 180 6.45 -6.32 4.15
CA TYR A 180 6.88 -6.54 5.53
C TYR A 180 7.43 -7.95 5.69
N SER A 181 8.58 -8.13 6.35
CA SER A 181 9.17 -9.44 6.66
C SER A 181 9.30 -10.30 5.39
N GLY A 182 8.68 -11.49 5.32
CA GLY A 182 8.63 -12.30 4.10
C GLY A 182 8.12 -11.61 2.84
N GLY A 183 7.28 -10.58 2.96
CA GLY A 183 6.87 -9.74 1.83
C GLY A 183 7.99 -8.81 1.35
N ALA A 184 8.89 -8.37 2.24
CA ALA A 184 10.11 -7.66 1.84
C ALA A 184 11.08 -8.62 1.14
N GLU A 185 11.24 -9.84 1.66
CA GLU A 185 11.99 -10.92 1.00
C GLU A 185 11.43 -11.21 -0.40
N MET A 186 10.10 -11.20 -0.58
CA MET A 186 9.49 -11.39 -1.91
C MET A 186 9.90 -10.31 -2.91
N ILE A 187 9.97 -9.06 -2.47
CA ILE A 187 10.36 -7.94 -3.32
C ILE A 187 11.84 -8.10 -3.74
N SER A 188 12.73 -8.43 -2.81
CA SER A 188 14.17 -8.56 -3.08
C SER A 188 14.57 -9.89 -3.72
N TYR A 189 13.82 -10.97 -3.53
CA TYR A 189 14.14 -12.28 -4.09
C TYR A 189 13.43 -12.55 -5.41
N GLY A 190 12.18 -12.10 -5.53
CA GLY A 190 11.32 -12.42 -6.66
C GLY A 190 11.15 -11.25 -7.61
N LEU A 191 10.54 -10.17 -7.12
CA LEU A 191 10.09 -9.08 -8.00
C LEU A 191 11.26 -8.30 -8.61
N LEU A 192 12.19 -7.77 -7.83
CA LEU A 192 13.33 -7.03 -8.39
C LEU A 192 14.19 -7.90 -9.35
N PRO A 193 14.50 -9.18 -9.03
CA PRO A 193 15.22 -10.07 -9.94
C PRO A 193 14.45 -10.42 -11.21
N SER A 194 13.17 -10.78 -11.12
CA SER A 194 12.47 -11.49 -12.20
C SER A 194 11.24 -10.77 -12.77
N ALA A 195 10.63 -9.84 -12.02
CA ALA A 195 9.46 -9.07 -12.45
C ALA A 195 9.63 -7.55 -12.24
N GLY A 196 10.84 -7.00 -12.33
CA GLY A 196 11.18 -5.65 -11.87
C GLY A 196 10.48 -4.52 -12.64
N HIS A 197 9.84 -4.83 -13.76
CA HIS A 197 9.04 -3.88 -14.52
C HIS A 197 7.76 -3.46 -13.76
N VAL A 198 7.21 -4.30 -12.87
CA VAL A 198 6.00 -4.01 -12.08
C VAL A 198 6.24 -2.97 -10.97
N ILE A 199 7.51 -2.69 -10.65
CA ILE A 199 7.90 -1.70 -9.65
C ILE A 199 8.20 -0.39 -10.38
N THR A 200 7.18 0.46 -10.53
CA THR A 200 7.28 1.64 -11.40
C THR A 200 7.59 2.93 -10.63
N ALA A 201 7.06 3.08 -9.40
CA ALA A 201 7.28 4.27 -8.58
C ALA A 201 8.36 4.10 -7.49
N GLY A 202 8.60 2.86 -7.06
CA GLY A 202 9.59 2.49 -6.06
C GLY A 202 9.16 1.31 -5.18
N ALA A 203 10.03 0.90 -4.26
CA ALA A 203 9.73 -0.15 -3.29
C ALA A 203 10.15 0.22 -1.86
N ILE A 204 9.42 -0.30 -0.88
CA ILE A 204 9.62 -0.11 0.56
C ILE A 204 9.68 -1.51 1.21
N LEU A 205 10.86 -1.89 1.68
CA LEU A 205 11.16 -3.19 2.28
C LEU A 205 11.30 -2.99 3.79
N VAL A 206 10.31 -3.46 4.54
CA VAL A 206 10.20 -3.24 6.00
C VAL A 206 10.50 -4.53 6.75
N GLY A 207 11.39 -4.49 7.74
CA GLY A 207 11.70 -5.65 8.58
C GLY A 207 12.24 -6.84 7.78
N GLY A 208 13.03 -6.61 6.74
CA GLY A 208 13.59 -7.66 5.89
C GLY A 208 14.08 -7.13 4.55
N GLY A 209 14.06 -8.00 3.54
CA GLY A 209 14.55 -7.75 2.19
C GLY A 209 16.01 -8.17 2.03
N GLY A 210 16.31 -9.46 2.17
CA GLY A 210 17.65 -10.01 2.02
C GLY A 210 18.26 -9.91 0.64
N ALA A 211 19.53 -10.32 0.52
CA ALA A 211 20.22 -10.45 -0.75
C ALA A 211 19.78 -11.74 -1.49
N PRO A 212 19.29 -11.66 -2.75
CA PRO A 212 18.92 -12.85 -3.51
C PRO A 212 20.13 -13.76 -3.77
N SER A 213 19.87 -15.06 -3.95
CA SER A 213 20.90 -16.02 -4.33
C SER A 213 21.41 -15.81 -5.76
N GLU A 214 20.51 -15.39 -6.66
CA GLU A 214 20.83 -15.09 -8.05
C GLU A 214 21.25 -13.63 -8.21
N LYS A 215 22.20 -13.38 -9.12
CA LYS A 215 22.64 -12.02 -9.44
C LYS A 215 21.76 -11.41 -10.53
N GLY A 216 21.63 -10.09 -10.50
CA GLY A 216 20.93 -9.31 -11.52
C GLY A 216 19.55 -8.83 -11.10
N HIS A 217 18.91 -8.13 -12.03
CA HIS A 217 17.55 -7.61 -11.91
C HIS A 217 16.88 -7.59 -13.28
N SER A 218 15.55 -7.47 -13.29
CA SER A 218 14.74 -7.26 -14.49
C SER A 218 14.12 -5.86 -14.53
N VAL A 219 14.48 -4.99 -13.59
CA VAL A 219 14.15 -3.56 -13.65
C VAL A 219 14.73 -2.96 -14.95
N PRO A 220 13.95 -2.20 -15.74
CA PRO A 220 14.45 -1.52 -16.93
C PRO A 220 15.68 -0.66 -16.65
N GLU A 221 16.74 -0.82 -17.45
CA GLU A 221 18.06 -0.23 -17.23
C GLU A 221 18.04 1.31 -17.06
N ASP A 222 17.14 1.99 -17.77
CA ASP A 222 16.96 3.44 -17.68
C ASP A 222 16.35 3.90 -16.33
N ARG A 223 15.75 2.98 -15.56
CA ARG A 223 15.19 3.26 -14.24
C ARG A 223 16.11 2.86 -13.09
N VAL A 224 17.06 1.95 -13.27
CA VAL A 224 17.89 1.37 -12.19
C VAL A 224 18.54 2.46 -11.32
N ALA A 225 19.13 3.48 -11.93
CA ALA A 225 19.83 4.53 -11.20
C ALA A 225 18.88 5.43 -10.37
N THR A 226 17.59 5.50 -10.72
CA THR A 226 16.64 6.46 -10.17
C THR A 226 15.44 5.84 -9.47
N LEU A 227 15.21 4.53 -9.61
CA LEU A 227 14.10 3.81 -8.98
C LEU A 227 14.36 3.73 -7.48
N PRO A 228 13.53 4.40 -6.64
CA PRO A 228 13.89 4.49 -5.23
C PRO A 228 13.49 3.21 -4.51
N LEU A 229 14.45 2.68 -3.76
CA LEU A 229 14.30 1.48 -2.96
C LEU A 229 14.65 1.81 -1.52
N HIS A 230 13.73 1.55 -0.60
CA HIS A 230 13.87 1.93 0.80
C HIS A 230 13.91 0.66 1.66
N TRP A 231 15.04 0.39 2.32
CA TRP A 231 15.13 -0.64 3.34
C TRP A 231 14.97 -0.01 4.72
N VAL A 232 14.01 -0.52 5.49
CA VAL A 232 13.70 0.03 6.81
C VAL A 232 13.56 -1.11 7.81
N THR A 233 14.34 -1.06 8.89
CA THR A 233 14.22 -2.02 9.98
C THR A 233 14.61 -1.42 11.33
N GLY A 234 14.33 -2.12 12.41
CA GLY A 234 14.70 -1.71 13.75
C GLY A 234 16.09 -2.20 14.16
N ARG A 235 16.81 -1.44 14.98
CA ARG A 235 18.12 -1.85 15.51
C ARG A 235 18.05 -3.04 16.47
N ARG A 236 16.85 -3.41 16.94
CA ARG A 236 16.58 -4.60 17.78
C ARG A 236 15.96 -5.75 16.97
N ASP A 237 15.83 -5.60 15.65
CA ASP A 237 15.27 -6.62 14.76
C ASP A 237 16.33 -7.64 14.32
N THR A 238 16.98 -8.27 15.31
CA THR A 238 18.20 -9.08 15.15
C THR A 238 17.96 -10.58 15.32
N GLY A 239 16.70 -11.02 15.36
CA GLY A 239 16.33 -12.42 15.63
C GLY A 239 16.59 -12.89 17.06
N GLU A 240 16.99 -12.00 17.98
CA GLU A 240 17.20 -12.35 19.40
C GLU A 240 15.89 -12.53 20.18
N ASP A 241 14.78 -11.98 19.67
CA ASP A 241 13.45 -12.17 20.25
C ASP A 241 12.96 -13.59 19.96
N PRO A 242 12.69 -14.44 20.97
CA PRO A 242 12.25 -15.82 20.74
C PRO A 242 10.87 -15.92 20.06
N ARG A 243 10.10 -14.82 19.98
CA ARG A 243 8.85 -14.75 19.24
C ARG A 243 9.08 -14.58 17.74
N GLU A 244 10.19 -13.96 17.36
CA GLU A 244 10.59 -13.69 15.98
C GLU A 244 12.09 -13.84 15.83
N THR A 245 12.52 -15.04 15.42
CA THR A 245 13.94 -15.41 15.35
C THR A 245 14.62 -15.00 14.05
N PHE A 246 13.93 -14.26 13.19
CA PHE A 246 14.46 -13.79 11.92
C PHE A 246 15.35 -12.56 12.15
N ASP A 247 16.60 -12.60 11.67
CA ASP A 247 17.52 -11.47 11.71
C ASP A 247 17.26 -10.55 10.49
N ALA A 248 16.18 -9.78 10.59
CA ALA A 248 15.76 -8.85 9.57
C ALA A 248 16.75 -7.69 9.38
N LEU A 249 17.48 -7.29 10.43
CA LEU A 249 18.52 -6.26 10.32
C LEU A 249 19.68 -6.73 9.46
N GLN A 250 20.14 -7.97 9.67
CA GLN A 250 21.16 -8.57 8.81
C GLN A 250 20.64 -8.70 7.38
N ALA A 251 19.45 -9.27 7.19
CA ALA A 251 18.86 -9.44 5.86
C ALA A 251 18.74 -8.10 5.11
N ALA A 252 18.13 -7.08 5.73
CA ALA A 252 17.97 -5.77 5.13
C ALA A 252 19.32 -5.10 4.77
N SER A 253 20.34 -5.28 5.61
CA SER A 253 21.68 -4.77 5.35
C SER A 253 22.29 -5.45 4.12
N GLU A 254 22.22 -6.79 4.06
CA GLU A 254 22.75 -7.56 2.94
C GLU A 254 22.03 -7.27 1.62
N GLY A 255 20.70 -7.14 1.64
CA GLY A 255 19.91 -6.85 0.44
C GLY A 255 20.13 -5.43 -0.09
N SER A 256 20.15 -4.43 0.80
CA SER A 256 20.43 -3.04 0.38
C SER A 256 21.84 -2.90 -0.23
N ASP A 257 22.86 -3.53 0.38
CA ASP A 257 24.22 -3.58 -0.17
C ASP A 257 24.28 -4.33 -1.51
N PHE A 258 23.53 -5.44 -1.63
CA PHE A 258 23.43 -6.19 -2.88
C PHE A 258 22.89 -5.30 -4.00
N TYR A 259 21.76 -4.61 -3.81
CA TYR A 259 21.17 -3.78 -4.87
C TYR A 259 22.00 -2.54 -5.21
N LEU A 260 22.66 -1.93 -4.23
CA LEU A 260 23.69 -0.92 -4.49
C LEU A 260 24.79 -1.48 -5.40
N SER A 261 25.25 -2.70 -5.17
CA SER A 261 26.27 -3.35 -6.01
C SER A 261 25.77 -3.69 -7.43
N GLN A 262 24.45 -3.81 -7.62
CA GLN A 262 23.83 -4.01 -8.94
C GLN A 262 23.60 -2.70 -9.70
N GLY A 263 23.97 -1.54 -9.13
CA GLY A 263 23.89 -0.25 -9.80
C GLY A 263 22.65 0.59 -9.46
N PHE A 264 21.81 0.13 -8.53
CA PHE A 264 20.67 0.94 -8.07
C PHE A 264 21.18 2.19 -7.34
N GLY A 265 20.91 3.36 -7.93
CA GLY A 265 21.47 4.64 -7.48
C GLY A 265 20.64 5.34 -6.40
N ALA A 266 19.41 4.90 -6.18
CA ALA A 266 18.45 5.51 -5.25
C ALA A 266 18.05 4.56 -4.10
N VAL A 267 18.98 3.72 -3.64
CA VAL A 267 18.80 2.91 -2.43
C VAL A 267 18.99 3.78 -1.19
N THR A 268 18.10 3.65 -0.21
CA THR A 268 18.21 4.29 1.10
C THR A 268 17.92 3.30 2.22
N THR A 269 18.53 3.53 3.38
CA THR A 269 18.39 2.67 4.56
C THR A 269 17.98 3.48 5.79
N ASP A 270 17.15 2.88 6.63
CA ASP A 270 16.81 3.37 7.96
C ASP A 270 16.80 2.22 8.96
N PHE A 271 17.93 2.04 9.65
CA PHE A 271 18.22 0.93 10.56
C PHE A 271 18.44 1.39 12.01
N TRP A 272 18.14 2.66 12.32
CA TRP A 272 18.46 3.27 13.61
C TRP A 272 17.24 3.35 14.54
N ARG A 273 16.04 3.02 14.04
CA ARG A 273 14.81 2.94 14.83
C ARG A 273 14.99 2.02 16.04
N ASP A 274 14.44 2.40 17.19
CA ASP A 274 14.46 1.56 18.40
C ASP A 274 13.31 0.54 18.42
N ASP A 275 13.13 -0.14 17.30
CA ASP A 275 12.08 -1.14 17.11
C ASP A 275 12.70 -2.54 16.97
N ASN A 276 11.88 -3.55 17.19
CA ASN A 276 12.11 -4.95 16.81
C ASN A 276 11.12 -5.33 15.70
N HIS A 277 11.14 -6.59 15.25
CA HIS A 277 10.24 -7.09 14.22
C HIS A 277 8.77 -6.74 14.46
N ILE A 278 8.33 -6.85 15.71
CA ILE A 278 6.94 -6.73 16.14
C ILE A 278 6.50 -5.26 16.25
N SER A 279 7.40 -4.38 16.70
CA SER A 279 7.08 -2.97 17.03
C SER A 279 7.28 -1.99 15.87
N ILE A 280 7.89 -2.42 14.77
CA ILE A 280 8.20 -1.54 13.65
C ILE A 280 6.93 -0.88 13.06
N ASP A 281 6.90 0.45 13.05
CA ASP A 281 5.71 1.21 12.66
C ASP A 281 5.59 1.35 11.14
N GLN A 282 4.96 0.37 10.51
CA GLN A 282 4.70 0.36 9.07
C GLN A 282 3.88 1.57 8.58
N VAL A 283 3.00 2.13 9.41
CA VAL A 283 2.16 3.29 9.04
C VAL A 283 3.00 4.55 8.98
N GLU A 284 3.85 4.77 9.98
CA GLU A 284 4.77 5.91 9.99
C GLU A 284 5.76 5.83 8.83
N ILE A 285 6.31 4.64 8.56
CA ILE A 285 7.25 4.44 7.45
C ILE A 285 6.62 4.81 6.11
N LEU A 286 5.42 4.31 5.81
CA LEU A 286 4.72 4.65 4.56
C LEU A 286 4.42 6.16 4.50
N HIS A 287 3.92 6.75 5.59
CA HIS A 287 3.59 8.17 5.67
C HIS A 287 4.81 9.06 5.41
N SER A 288 5.93 8.75 6.04
CA SER A 288 7.18 9.50 5.92
C SER A 288 7.76 9.43 4.51
N LEU A 289 7.78 8.24 3.90
CA LEU A 289 8.38 8.03 2.58
C LEU A 289 7.55 8.61 1.44
N LEU A 290 6.21 8.55 1.50
CA LEU A 290 5.35 9.16 0.48
C LEU A 290 5.35 10.69 0.53
N ARG A 291 5.59 11.31 1.71
CA ARG A 291 5.68 12.78 1.87
C ARG A 291 6.94 13.41 1.30
N GLN A 292 8.02 12.66 1.16
CA GLN A 292 9.30 13.19 0.67
C GLN A 292 9.31 13.43 -0.85
N ARG A 293 8.15 13.37 -1.52
CA ARG A 293 8.01 13.51 -2.97
C ARG A 293 6.95 14.52 -3.37
#